data_AF-A0A7Y3D832-F1
#
_entry.id   AF-A0A7Y3D832-F1
#
_cell.length_a   1.000
_cell.length_b   1.000
_cell.length_c   1.000
_cell.angle_alpha   90.00
_cell.angle_beta   90.00
_cell.angle_gamma   90.00
#
_symmetry.space_group_name_H-M   'P 1'
#
loop_
_entity.id
_entity.type
_entity.pdbx_description
1 polymer ?
#
loop_
_entity_poly.entity_id
_entity_poly.type
_entity_poly.pdbx_seq_one_letter_code
_entity_poly.pdbx_strand_id
1 'polypeptide(L)'
;MPRPCPVCHHRSASELARGVDFEYGSLPGPFHMWACDACGHGYLDPLPARDELPTIYPSTYYTVNPRSPIHFDGAIYETKLRRDVERIASFVEGRPIRSVVDLGCGDAERLARLRERLGPDVAGIGVDFQPDAGRAPELARRGVRIV
;
A
#
# COMPACT_ATOMS: atom_id res chain seq x y z
N MET A 1 20.20 -16.14 -13.45
CA MET A 1 20.03 -16.60 -12.05
C MET A 1 19.36 -15.48 -11.29
N PRO A 2 18.35 -15.78 -10.47
CA PRO A 2 17.65 -14.75 -9.72
C PRO A 2 18.60 -14.02 -8.76
N ARG A 3 18.33 -12.74 -8.52
CA ARG A 3 19.01 -11.99 -7.45
C ARG A 3 18.89 -12.69 -6.08
N PRO A 4 19.78 -12.39 -5.11
CA PRO A 4 19.61 -12.85 -3.74
C PRO A 4 18.26 -12.39 -3.16
N CYS A 5 17.63 -13.25 -2.36
CA CYS A 5 16.35 -12.98 -1.73
C CYS A 5 16.37 -11.63 -0.97
N PRO A 6 15.39 -10.74 -1.17
CA PRO A 6 15.34 -9.45 -0.50
C PRO A 6 15.09 -9.55 1.00
N VAL A 7 14.61 -10.69 1.49
CA VAL A 7 14.27 -10.92 2.91
C VAL A 7 15.41 -11.63 3.66
N CYS A 8 15.86 -12.80 3.18
CA CYS A 8 16.85 -13.62 3.90
C CYS A 8 18.21 -13.71 3.21
N HIS A 9 18.38 -13.07 2.05
CA HIS A 9 19.62 -13.03 1.25
C HIS A 9 20.15 -14.38 0.75
N HIS A 10 19.36 -15.45 0.89
CA HIS A 10 19.67 -16.73 0.26
C HIS A 10 19.69 -16.58 -1.27
N ARG A 11 20.57 -17.36 -1.92
CA ARG A 11 20.88 -17.21 -3.35
C ARG A 11 20.15 -18.20 -4.26
N SER A 12 19.58 -19.25 -3.69
CA SER A 12 18.79 -20.22 -4.43
C SER A 12 17.31 -19.84 -4.41
N ALA A 13 16.68 -19.95 -5.57
CA ALA A 13 15.26 -19.77 -5.74
C ALA A 13 14.76 -20.56 -6.94
N SER A 14 13.53 -21.02 -6.84
CA SER A 14 12.80 -21.74 -7.88
C SER A 14 11.85 -20.78 -8.62
N GLU A 15 11.63 -20.99 -9.93
CA GLU A 15 10.68 -20.17 -10.69
C GLU A 15 9.26 -20.41 -10.13
N LEU A 16 8.61 -19.33 -9.68
CA LEU A 16 7.26 -19.38 -9.12
C LEU A 16 6.21 -19.13 -10.21
N ALA A 17 6.43 -18.11 -11.04
CA ALA A 17 5.56 -17.76 -12.14
C ALA A 17 6.27 -16.86 -13.15
N ARG A 18 5.70 -16.77 -14.35
CA ARG A 18 6.11 -15.81 -15.39
C ARG A 18 4.87 -15.27 -16.10
N GLY A 19 4.83 -13.97 -16.33
CA GLY A 19 3.67 -13.32 -16.96
C GLY A 19 3.97 -11.93 -17.48
N VAL A 20 2.91 -11.21 -17.85
CA VAL A 20 2.96 -9.79 -18.22
C VAL A 20 2.16 -8.97 -17.20
N ASP A 21 2.18 -7.65 -17.33
CA ASP A 21 1.23 -6.81 -16.60
C ASP A 21 -0.16 -6.99 -17.22
N PHE A 22 -1.04 -7.67 -16.49
CA PHE A 22 -2.41 -7.96 -16.92
C PHE A 22 -3.39 -6.83 -16.58
N GLU A 23 -3.01 -5.93 -15.69
CA GLU A 23 -3.92 -4.96 -15.08
C GLU A 23 -3.86 -3.62 -15.80
N TYR A 24 -2.66 -3.07 -15.96
CA TYR A 24 -2.46 -1.74 -16.54
C TYR A 24 -1.69 -1.77 -17.86
N GLY A 25 -0.99 -2.86 -18.16
CA GLY A 25 -0.08 -2.91 -19.31
C GLY A 25 0.99 -1.81 -19.24
N SER A 26 1.35 -1.38 -18.03
CA SER A 26 2.21 -0.22 -17.77
C SER A 26 3.64 -0.45 -18.26
N LEU A 27 4.14 -1.68 -18.18
CA LEU A 27 5.50 -2.03 -18.58
C LEU A 27 5.50 -3.28 -19.47
N PRO A 28 6.38 -3.34 -20.49
CA PRO A 28 6.51 -4.52 -21.32
C PRO A 28 7.14 -5.65 -20.50
N GLY A 29 6.43 -6.78 -20.36
CA GLY A 29 6.96 -8.00 -19.75
C GLY A 29 7.98 -8.74 -20.65
N PRO A 30 8.36 -9.99 -20.30
CA PRO A 30 7.82 -10.81 -19.22
C PRO A 30 8.40 -10.48 -17.84
N PHE A 31 7.54 -10.50 -16.82
CA PHE A 31 7.92 -10.45 -15.41
C PHE A 31 8.15 -11.86 -14.89
N HIS A 32 9.27 -12.06 -14.20
CA HIS A 32 9.59 -13.32 -13.54
C HIS A 32 9.41 -13.19 -12.04
N MET A 33 8.62 -14.09 -11.48
CA MET A 33 8.48 -14.27 -10.04
C MET A 33 9.27 -15.51 -9.60
N TRP A 34 10.04 -15.35 -8.54
CA TRP A 34 10.87 -16.39 -7.94
C TRP A 34 10.42 -16.65 -6.51
N ALA A 35 10.47 -17.90 -6.06
CA ALA A 35 10.28 -18.26 -4.66
C ALA A 35 11.61 -18.69 -4.05
N CYS A 36 12.02 -18.04 -2.96
CA CYS A 36 13.25 -18.39 -2.26
C CYS A 36 13.20 -19.80 -1.66
N ASP A 37 14.21 -20.64 -1.93
CA ASP A 37 14.23 -22.03 -1.46
C ASP A 37 14.45 -22.14 0.07
N ALA A 38 14.91 -21.07 0.73
CA ALA A 38 15.15 -21.04 2.17
C ALA A 38 13.95 -20.51 2.98
N CYS A 39 13.33 -19.40 2.57
CA CYS A 39 12.24 -18.76 3.33
C CYS A 39 10.89 -18.75 2.61
N GLY A 40 10.81 -19.23 1.37
CA GLY A 40 9.59 -19.25 0.57
C GLY A 40 9.12 -17.88 0.06
N HIS A 41 9.82 -16.78 0.35
CA HIS A 41 9.40 -15.45 -0.10
C HIS A 41 9.36 -15.37 -1.64
N GLY A 42 8.21 -14.95 -2.17
CA GLY A 42 8.00 -14.65 -3.58
C GLY A 42 8.46 -13.23 -3.93
N TYR A 43 9.25 -13.05 -4.98
CA TYR A 43 9.74 -11.74 -5.41
C TYR A 43 9.91 -11.66 -6.94
N LEU A 44 9.81 -10.43 -7.46
CA LEU A 44 10.10 -10.13 -8.86
C LEU A 44 11.61 -9.97 -9.07
N ASP A 45 12.11 -10.47 -10.19
CA ASP A 45 13.45 -10.17 -10.69
C ASP A 45 13.42 -10.01 -12.22
N PRO A 46 13.75 -8.82 -12.78
CA PRO A 46 14.22 -7.63 -12.06
C PRO A 46 13.13 -6.98 -11.19
N LEU A 47 13.55 -6.32 -10.11
CA LEU A 47 12.70 -5.36 -9.40
C LEU A 47 12.59 -4.09 -10.26
N PRO A 48 11.42 -3.44 -10.31
CA PRO A 48 11.30 -2.15 -10.96
C PRO A 48 12.32 -1.14 -10.42
N ALA A 49 12.96 -0.42 -11.33
CA ALA A 49 13.80 0.71 -11.01
C ALA A 49 12.94 1.86 -10.46
N ARG A 50 13.57 2.76 -9.68
CA ARG A 50 12.86 3.85 -9.00
C ARG A 50 12.16 4.79 -9.98
N ASP A 51 12.77 5.03 -11.14
CA ASP A 51 12.25 5.85 -12.23
C ASP A 51 11.13 5.19 -13.03
N GLU A 52 10.89 3.88 -12.86
CA GLU A 52 9.75 3.16 -13.44
C GLU A 52 8.49 3.25 -12.57
N LEU A 53 8.62 3.62 -11.29
CA LEU A 53 7.49 3.71 -10.35
C LEU A 53 6.35 4.64 -10.84
N PRO A 54 6.60 5.82 -11.43
CA PRO A 54 5.53 6.66 -11.95
C PRO A 54 4.71 6.01 -13.08
N THR A 55 5.29 5.05 -13.80
CA THR A 55 4.61 4.29 -14.86
C THR A 55 3.74 3.16 -14.28
N ILE A 56 4.23 2.51 -13.22
CA ILE A 56 3.52 1.43 -12.51
C ILE A 56 2.37 1.99 -11.67
N TYR A 57 2.58 3.17 -11.08
CA TYR A 57 1.59 3.91 -10.30
C TYR A 57 1.27 5.21 -11.04
N PRO A 58 0.45 5.16 -12.10
CA PRO A 58 0.03 6.38 -12.78
C PRO A 58 -0.96 7.16 -11.90
N SER A 59 -1.22 8.43 -12.23
CA SER A 59 -2.28 9.22 -11.58
C SER A 59 -3.70 8.63 -11.77
N THR A 60 -3.83 7.62 -12.64
CA THR A 60 -5.04 6.83 -12.88
C THR A 60 -5.07 5.49 -12.14
N TYR A 61 -4.13 5.24 -11.21
CA TYR A 61 -4.08 4.02 -10.41
C TYR A 61 -5.35 3.85 -9.56
N TYR A 62 -5.83 2.60 -9.39
CA TYR A 62 -7.19 2.33 -8.90
C TYR A 62 -7.50 2.89 -7.51
N THR A 63 -6.48 3.05 -6.66
CA THR A 63 -6.66 3.59 -5.31
C THR A 63 -7.11 5.04 -5.31
N VAL A 64 -6.82 5.78 -6.40
CA VAL A 64 -7.17 7.20 -6.57
C VAL A 64 -8.03 7.46 -7.80
N ASN A 65 -8.33 6.42 -8.59
CA ASN A 65 -9.16 6.51 -9.79
C ASN A 65 -10.51 5.80 -9.59
N PRO A 66 -11.60 6.54 -9.32
CA PRO A 66 -12.94 5.99 -9.13
C PRO A 66 -13.48 5.28 -10.39
N ARG A 67 -12.86 5.49 -11.56
CA ARG A 67 -13.25 4.85 -12.82
C ARG A 67 -12.51 3.52 -13.08
N SER A 68 -11.63 3.09 -12.17
CA SER A 68 -10.95 1.80 -12.32
C SER A 68 -11.93 0.63 -12.12
N PRO A 69 -11.91 -0.42 -12.97
CA PRO A 69 -12.80 -1.58 -12.85
C PRO A 69 -12.61 -2.38 -11.55
N ILE A 70 -11.51 -2.16 -10.84
CA ILE A 70 -11.18 -2.77 -9.55
C ILE A 70 -11.21 -1.76 -8.40
N HIS A 71 -11.71 -0.54 -8.64
CA HIS A 71 -11.96 0.41 -7.56
C HIS A 71 -13.04 -0.16 -6.65
N PHE A 72 -12.76 -0.22 -5.35
CA PHE A 72 -13.73 -0.63 -4.36
C PHE A 72 -14.48 0.60 -3.86
N ASP A 73 -15.81 0.64 -4.06
CA ASP A 73 -16.67 1.70 -3.56
C ASP A 73 -17.88 1.16 -2.77
N GLY A 74 -18.74 2.10 -2.36
CA GLY A 74 -20.03 1.80 -1.73
C GLY A 74 -19.91 1.00 -0.43
N ALA A 75 -20.93 0.15 -0.19
CA ALA A 75 -21.07 -0.56 1.08
C ALA A 75 -19.96 -1.57 1.36
N ILE A 76 -19.35 -2.14 0.31
CA ILE A 76 -18.25 -3.10 0.43
C ILE A 76 -17.00 -2.38 0.93
N TYR A 77 -16.64 -1.27 0.28
CA TYR A 77 -15.52 -0.44 0.70
C TYR A 77 -15.68 0.03 2.15
N GLU A 78 -16.84 0.60 2.48
CA GLU A 78 -17.15 1.08 3.83
C GLU A 78 -17.09 -0.02 4.89
N THR A 79 -17.56 -1.23 4.56
CA THR A 79 -17.49 -2.37 5.46
C THR A 79 -16.07 -2.89 5.65
N LYS A 80 -15.28 -2.97 4.58
CA LYS A 80 -13.86 -3.35 4.65
C LYS A 80 -13.09 -2.34 5.50
N LEU A 81 -13.28 -1.05 5.23
CA LEU A 81 -12.62 0.05 5.91
C LEU A 81 -12.89 0.04 7.42
N ARG A 82 -14.16 -0.10 7.82
CA ARG A 82 -14.56 -0.24 9.22
C ARG A 82 -13.90 -1.46 9.88
N ARG A 83 -13.91 -2.62 9.23
CA ARG A 83 -13.27 -3.85 9.74
C ARG A 83 -11.76 -3.69 9.91
N ASP A 84 -11.11 -3.06 8.94
CA ASP A 84 -9.67 -2.79 8.99
C ASP A 84 -9.34 -1.86 10.17
N VAL A 85 -10.12 -0.78 10.37
CA VAL A 85 -9.94 0.15 11.50
C VAL A 85 -10.08 -0.57 12.85
N GLU A 86 -11.15 -1.33 13.07
CA GLU A 86 -11.34 -2.05 14.33
C GLU A 86 -10.26 -3.11 14.57
N ARG A 87 -9.85 -3.83 13.51
CA ARG A 87 -8.77 -4.82 13.61
C ARG A 87 -7.44 -4.18 13.97
N ILE A 88 -7.11 -3.02 13.39
CA ILE A 88 -5.84 -2.34 13.70
C ILE A 88 -5.89 -1.75 15.12
N ALA A 89 -7.02 -1.14 15.49
CA ALA A 89 -7.21 -0.58 16.82
C ALA A 89 -7.10 -1.64 17.93
N SER A 90 -7.56 -2.87 17.69
CA SER A 90 -7.46 -3.95 18.68
C SER A 90 -6.01 -4.38 18.99
N PHE A 91 -5.07 -4.23 18.06
CA PHE A 91 -3.66 -4.53 18.32
C PHE A 91 -2.99 -3.58 19.31
N VAL A 92 -3.58 -2.40 19.51
CA VAL A 92 -3.04 -1.33 20.35
C VAL A 92 -3.94 -1.00 21.54
N GLU A 93 -4.99 -1.79 21.77
CA GLU A 93 -5.93 -1.59 22.85
C GLU A 93 -5.23 -1.57 24.22
N GLY A 94 -5.59 -0.60 25.06
CA GLY A 94 -4.99 -0.40 26.38
C GLY A 94 -3.55 0.14 26.35
N ARG A 95 -3.00 0.51 25.18
CA ARG A 95 -1.66 1.10 25.06
C ARG A 95 -1.74 2.59 24.77
N PRO A 96 -0.88 3.42 25.38
CA PRO A 96 -0.79 4.83 25.02
C PRO A 96 -0.16 4.95 23.63
N ILE A 97 -0.94 5.44 22.66
CA ILE A 97 -0.49 5.72 21.29
C ILE A 97 -0.38 7.23 21.12
N ARG A 98 0.77 7.71 20.62
CA ARG A 98 0.97 9.12 20.31
C ARG A 98 0.82 9.44 18.82
N SER A 99 1.10 8.47 17.97
CA SER A 99 1.02 8.63 16.53
C SER A 99 0.80 7.31 15.81
N VAL A 100 0.24 7.41 14.61
CA VAL A 100 0.15 6.32 13.63
C VAL A 100 0.74 6.81 12.31
N VAL A 101 1.58 5.97 11.71
CA VAL A 101 2.20 6.24 10.40
C VAL A 101 1.67 5.20 9.42
N ASP A 102 1.09 5.65 8.29
CA ASP A 102 0.66 4.79 7.18
C ASP A 102 1.60 5.02 5.98
N LEU A 103 2.33 3.99 5.57
CA LEU A 103 3.28 4.01 4.45
C LEU A 103 2.57 3.49 3.19
N GLY A 104 2.48 4.32 2.15
CA GLY A 104 1.60 4.07 1.02
C GLY A 104 0.14 4.33 1.40
N CYS A 105 -0.11 5.50 2.01
CA CYS A 105 -1.41 5.81 2.60
C CYS A 105 -2.52 6.04 1.55
N GLY A 106 -2.18 6.23 0.27
CA GLY A 106 -3.13 6.50 -0.80
C GLY A 106 -3.99 7.74 -0.48
N ASP A 107 -5.30 7.56 -0.43
CA ASP A 107 -6.27 8.63 -0.09
C ASP A 107 -6.30 9.00 1.41
N ALA A 108 -5.58 8.24 2.24
CA ALA A 108 -5.46 8.37 3.69
C ALA A 108 -6.79 8.28 4.48
N GLU A 109 -7.89 7.80 3.89
CA GLU A 109 -9.18 7.69 4.59
C GLU A 109 -9.11 6.69 5.75
N ARG A 110 -8.44 5.55 5.53
CA ARG A 110 -8.22 4.54 6.58
C ARG A 110 -7.42 5.11 7.75
N LEU A 111 -6.38 5.89 7.45
CA LEU A 111 -5.56 6.54 8.47
C LEU A 111 -6.40 7.55 9.27
N ALA A 112 -7.21 8.37 8.60
CA ALA A 112 -8.08 9.33 9.25
C ALA A 112 -9.08 8.65 10.21
N ARG A 113 -9.76 7.60 9.77
CA ARG A 113 -10.71 6.85 10.62
C ARG A 113 -10.04 6.11 11.77
N LEU A 114 -8.87 5.52 11.54
CA LEU A 114 -8.10 4.90 12.61
C LEU A 114 -7.69 5.93 13.66
N ARG A 115 -7.24 7.10 13.22
CA ARG A 115 -6.86 8.21 14.11
C ARG A 115 -8.06 8.77 14.87
N GLU A 116 -9.23 8.87 14.26
CA GLU A 116 -10.50 9.23 14.95
C GLU A 116 -10.88 8.18 16.01
N ARG A 117 -10.71 6.88 15.68
CA ARG A 117 -10.98 5.75 16.58
C ARG A 117 -10.02 5.68 17.77
N LEU A 118 -8.76 6.09 17.60
CA LEU A 118 -7.74 6.10 18.64
C LEU A 118 -7.77 7.36 19.51
N GLY A 119 -8.33 8.46 19.00
CA GLY A 119 -8.62 9.67 19.78
C GLY A 119 -7.89 10.92 19.28
N PRO A 120 -8.36 12.12 19.69
CA PRO A 120 -7.88 13.41 19.18
C PRO A 120 -6.41 13.69 19.48
N ASP A 121 -5.82 13.08 20.51
CA ASP A 121 -4.41 13.29 20.87
C ASP A 121 -3.42 12.47 20.01
N VAL A 122 -3.92 11.56 19.17
CA VAL A 122 -3.10 10.74 18.28
C VAL A 122 -2.82 11.48 16.98
N ALA A 123 -1.55 11.66 16.64
CA ALA A 123 -1.14 12.23 15.35
C ALA A 123 -1.26 11.19 14.22
N GLY A 124 -1.96 11.53 13.13
CA GLY A 124 -1.97 10.72 11.90
C GLY A 124 -0.93 11.23 10.90
N ILE A 125 -0.04 10.36 10.42
CA ILE A 125 1.01 10.70 9.45
C ILE A 125 0.88 9.76 8.25
N GLY A 126 0.47 10.29 7.10
CA GLY A 126 0.45 9.56 5.84
C GLY A 126 1.73 9.84 5.07
N VAL A 127 2.34 8.80 4.51
CA VAL A 127 3.48 8.91 3.60
C VAL A 127 3.08 8.27 2.29
N ASP A 128 3.10 9.04 1.22
CA ASP A 128 2.84 8.55 -0.13
C ASP A 128 3.70 9.33 -1.12
N PHE A 129 4.17 8.68 -2.18
CA PHE A 129 4.96 9.37 -3.21
C PHE A 129 4.06 10.09 -4.24
N GLN A 130 2.75 9.79 -4.25
CA GLN A 130 1.73 10.45 -5.07
C GLN A 130 0.46 10.74 -4.24
N PRO A 131 0.54 11.60 -3.22
CA PRO A 131 -0.63 11.91 -2.41
C PRO A 131 -1.69 12.70 -3.19
N ASP A 132 -2.96 12.46 -2.88
CA ASP A 132 -4.05 13.31 -3.38
C ASP A 132 -4.01 14.68 -2.70
N ALA A 133 -3.39 15.65 -3.39
CA ALA A 133 -3.26 17.03 -2.92
C ALA A 133 -4.62 17.71 -2.66
N GLY A 134 -5.68 17.29 -3.36
CA GLY A 134 -7.03 17.84 -3.17
C GLY A 134 -7.64 17.48 -1.81
N ARG A 135 -7.24 16.35 -1.23
CA ARG A 135 -7.71 15.90 0.08
C ARG A 135 -6.92 16.45 1.26
N ALA A 136 -5.72 16.95 1.04
CA ALA A 136 -4.85 17.44 2.11
C ALA A 136 -5.53 18.45 3.07
N PRO A 137 -6.35 19.43 2.61
CA PRO A 137 -7.06 20.33 3.53
C PRO A 137 -8.13 19.64 4.39
N GLU A 138 -8.82 18.64 3.84
CA GLU A 138 -9.82 17.84 4.56
C GLU A 138 -9.15 16.96 5.62
N LEU A 139 -8.10 16.24 5.22
CA LEU A 139 -7.31 15.37 6.09
C LEU A 139 -6.65 16.16 7.24
N ALA A 140 -6.13 17.36 6.96
CA ALA A 140 -5.56 18.24 7.99
C ALA A 140 -6.59 18.62 9.06
N ARG A 141 -7.85 18.92 8.67
CA ARG A 141 -8.95 19.18 9.62
C ARG A 141 -9.29 17.96 10.48
N ARG A 142 -9.07 16.76 9.94
CA ARG A 142 -9.22 15.47 10.65
C ARG A 142 -7.95 15.07 11.41
N GLY A 143 -6.95 15.96 11.50
CA GLY A 143 -5.71 15.74 12.24
C GLY A 143 -4.76 14.72 11.59
N VAL A 144 -4.85 14.56 10.27
CA VAL A 144 -3.91 13.77 9.46
C VAL A 144 -3.02 14.71 8.66
N ARG A 145 -1.71 14.49 8.75
CA ARG A 145 -0.71 15.18 7.93
C ARG A 145 -0.16 14.23 6.88
N ILE A 146 -0.19 14.65 5.63
CA ILE A 146 0.47 13.94 4.52
C ILE A 146 1.88 14.51 4.33
N VAL A 147 2.84 13.61 4.13
CA VAL A 147 4.27 13.91 3.92
C VAL A 147 4.69 13.39 2.56
#